data_AF-A0A7S1WPZ8-F1
#
_entry.id   AF-A0A7S1WPZ8-F1
#
_cell.length_a   1.000
_cell.length_b   1.000
_cell.length_c   1.000
_cell.angle_alpha   90.00
_cell.angle_beta   90.00
_cell.angle_gamma   90.00
#
_symmetry.space_group_name_H-M   'P 1'
#
loop_
_entity.id
_entity.type
_entity.pdbx_description
1 polymer ?
#
loop_
_entity_poly.entity_id
_entity_poly.type
_entity_poly.pdbx_seq_one_letter_code
_entity_poly.pdbx_strand_id
1 'polypeptide(L)'
;MEVKLLRGRDGRVIFMEAPSQFVDALVAITRSPLGAVVGAIADGASLGPGQAVPGKDLCESVASLREDLFASKKADALQKPVDLESIVRGEIHADIALPPPRTQQVAHQVVGKGIKLTSQGVAWNTNAVFDVGGQHDFEVTWCAPWQNGHNHMIGIALASVDVTAANLYQHCGFYMQINGHKCVLYGQDGTSNKQSGLAAQGNLLKMKLTNATTTPVLQYAFGDGPFVTATFSSPIPAGQSYGPAILFAAANQSVTIELTSAQSKKGMQKVMSSTVRFLVTNRLQVLENSSATAIQLIAERNGESLAGLRSESVQVTASAWRRLIAGALLGRDDILDFAFPAADGDAASTAGGSETSFQLTFPEERAA
;
A
#
# COMPACT_ATOMS: atom_id res chain seq x y z
N MET A 1 -15.66 -9.97 -1.04
CA MET A 1 -14.48 -9.14 -1.34
C MET A 1 -14.58 -8.76 -2.81
N GLU A 2 -14.49 -7.48 -3.14
CA GLU A 2 -14.65 -7.02 -4.51
C GLU A 2 -13.33 -7.06 -5.28
N VAL A 3 -13.37 -7.60 -6.50
CA VAL A 3 -12.27 -7.61 -7.47
C VAL A 3 -12.78 -7.10 -8.81
N LYS A 4 -11.88 -6.63 -9.67
CA LYS A 4 -12.22 -6.10 -10.99
C LYS A 4 -11.64 -7.01 -12.06
N LEU A 5 -12.50 -7.56 -12.91
CA LEU A 5 -12.09 -8.39 -14.04
C LEU A 5 -11.90 -7.52 -15.27
N LEU A 6 -10.89 -7.85 -16.06
CA LEU A 6 -10.64 -7.29 -17.38
C LEU A 6 -10.88 -8.40 -18.40
N ARG A 7 -11.93 -8.27 -19.19
CA ARG A 7 -12.32 -9.23 -20.23
C ARG A 7 -11.92 -8.75 -21.62
N GLY A 8 -11.49 -9.69 -22.45
CA GLY A 8 -11.29 -9.50 -23.87
C GLY A 8 -12.61 -9.40 -24.63
N ARG A 9 -12.51 -9.15 -25.95
CA ARG A 9 -13.67 -9.04 -26.84
C ARG A 9 -14.45 -10.36 -26.97
N ASP A 10 -13.75 -11.47 -26.80
CA ASP A 10 -14.30 -12.83 -26.78
C ASP A 10 -15.00 -13.19 -25.46
N GLY A 11 -15.01 -12.26 -24.49
CA GLY A 11 -15.62 -12.46 -23.18
C GLY A 11 -14.73 -13.21 -22.19
N ARG A 12 -13.51 -13.62 -22.57
CA ARG A 12 -12.58 -14.30 -21.65
C ARG A 12 -11.94 -13.32 -20.69
N VAL A 13 -11.77 -13.70 -19.43
CA VAL A 13 -11.01 -12.93 -18.45
C VAL A 13 -9.54 -12.98 -18.85
N ILE A 14 -8.91 -11.82 -19.01
CA ILE A 14 -7.47 -11.72 -19.28
C ILE A 14 -6.74 -11.54 -17.95
N PHE A 15 -7.23 -10.64 -17.11
CA PHE A 15 -6.67 -10.35 -15.79
C PHE A 15 -7.76 -10.06 -14.76
N MET A 16 -7.42 -10.29 -13.50
CA MET A 16 -8.19 -9.84 -12.35
C MET A 16 -7.35 -8.86 -11.53
N GLU A 17 -7.83 -7.64 -11.38
CA GLU A 17 -7.28 -6.65 -10.47
C GLU A 17 -7.87 -6.87 -9.07
N ALA A 18 -7.00 -7.20 -8.11
CA ALA A 18 -7.37 -7.65 -6.78
C ALA A 18 -6.73 -6.77 -5.68
N PRO A 19 -7.41 -6.54 -4.55
CA PRO A 19 -6.82 -5.84 -3.41
C PRO A 19 -5.80 -6.72 -2.67
N SER A 20 -4.94 -6.13 -1.84
CA SER A 20 -4.00 -6.87 -0.99
C SER A 20 -4.64 -7.99 -0.15
N GLN A 21 -5.87 -7.77 0.34
CA GLN A 21 -6.64 -8.76 1.09
C GLN A 21 -6.87 -10.06 0.31
N PHE A 22 -6.99 -9.99 -1.02
CA PHE A 22 -7.10 -11.18 -1.87
C PHE A 22 -5.79 -11.95 -1.88
N VAL A 23 -4.68 -11.25 -2.03
CA VAL A 23 -3.35 -11.85 -2.05
C VAL A 23 -3.02 -12.45 -0.69
N ASP A 24 -3.32 -11.77 0.41
CA ASP A 24 -3.17 -12.30 1.77
C ASP A 24 -3.99 -13.59 1.96
N ALA A 25 -5.23 -13.64 1.46
CA ALA A 25 -6.05 -14.85 1.53
C ALA A 25 -5.46 -15.99 0.68
N LEU A 26 -4.95 -15.69 -0.52
CA LEU A 26 -4.29 -16.65 -1.39
C LEU A 26 -3.02 -17.20 -0.74
N VAL A 27 -2.19 -16.31 -0.17
CA VAL A 27 -1.00 -16.64 0.61
C VAL A 27 -1.37 -17.55 1.78
N ALA A 28 -2.39 -17.19 2.56
CA ALA A 28 -2.85 -18.01 3.69
C ALA A 28 -3.29 -19.41 3.26
N ILE A 29 -3.98 -19.54 2.12
CA ILE A 29 -4.37 -20.84 1.56
C ILE A 29 -3.13 -21.64 1.12
N THR A 30 -2.15 -21.00 0.49
CA THR A 30 -0.88 -21.66 0.12
C THR A 30 0.01 -22.00 1.32
N ARG A 31 -0.21 -21.34 2.47
CA ARG A 31 0.48 -21.64 3.76
C ARG A 31 -0.23 -22.72 4.58
N SER A 32 -1.49 -23.00 4.29
CA SER A 32 -2.26 -24.07 4.93
C SER A 32 -1.57 -25.43 4.69
N PRO A 33 -1.80 -26.46 5.53
CA PRO A 33 -1.31 -27.82 5.28
C PRO A 33 -1.53 -28.34 3.85
N LEU A 34 -2.57 -27.84 3.16
CA LEU A 34 -2.82 -28.12 1.75
C LEU A 34 -1.68 -27.64 0.83
N GLY A 35 -1.13 -26.46 1.05
CA GLY A 35 0.00 -25.96 0.27
C GLY A 35 1.30 -26.70 0.54
N ALA A 36 1.50 -27.19 1.78
CA ALA A 36 2.60 -28.10 2.09
C ALA A 36 2.45 -29.45 1.36
N VAL A 37 1.23 -29.98 1.22
CA VAL A 37 0.96 -31.19 0.42
C VAL A 37 1.21 -30.93 -1.06
N VAL A 38 0.78 -29.78 -1.60
CA VAL A 38 1.00 -29.41 -3.00
C VAL A 38 2.49 -29.20 -3.29
N GLY A 39 3.23 -28.55 -2.39
CA GLY A 39 4.69 -28.42 -2.47
C GLY A 39 5.41 -29.76 -2.40
N ALA A 40 4.98 -30.67 -1.51
CA ALA A 40 5.56 -32.02 -1.43
C ALA A 40 5.27 -32.86 -2.69
N ILE A 41 4.08 -32.71 -3.30
CA ILE A 41 3.75 -33.35 -4.59
C ILE A 41 4.61 -32.75 -5.70
N ALA A 42 4.86 -31.45 -5.67
CA ALA A 42 5.73 -30.77 -6.63
C ALA A 42 7.18 -31.24 -6.59
N ASP A 43 7.72 -31.42 -5.38
CA ASP A 43 9.11 -31.83 -5.18
C ASP A 43 9.33 -33.34 -5.40
N GLY A 44 8.31 -34.17 -5.16
CA GLY A 44 8.39 -35.62 -5.25
C GLY A 44 8.03 -36.22 -6.61
N ALA A 45 7.38 -35.48 -7.50
CA ALA A 45 6.93 -36.01 -8.79
C ALA A 45 8.07 -36.03 -9.80
N SER A 46 8.52 -37.23 -10.17
CA SER A 46 9.37 -37.48 -11.34
C SER A 46 8.53 -37.35 -12.61
N LEU A 47 8.15 -36.11 -12.93
CA LEU A 47 7.36 -35.80 -14.11
C LEU A 47 8.24 -35.88 -15.36
N GLY A 48 7.66 -36.41 -16.44
CA GLY A 48 8.31 -36.43 -17.74
C GLY A 48 8.56 -35.00 -18.26
N PRO A 49 9.52 -34.82 -19.19
CA PRO A 49 9.79 -33.51 -19.78
C PRO A 49 8.51 -32.93 -20.40
N GLY A 50 8.09 -31.77 -19.90
CA GLY A 50 6.92 -31.03 -20.39
C GLY A 50 5.64 -31.17 -19.56
N GLN A 51 5.61 -32.00 -18.51
CA GLN A 51 4.46 -32.02 -17.59
C GLN A 51 4.57 -30.89 -16.56
N ALA A 52 3.58 -29.99 -16.57
CA ALA A 52 3.44 -28.96 -15.55
C ALA A 52 3.02 -29.58 -14.22
N VAL A 53 3.74 -29.26 -13.16
CA VAL A 53 3.35 -29.62 -11.80
C VAL A 53 2.12 -28.79 -11.42
N PRO A 54 1.00 -29.41 -11.03
CA PRO A 54 -0.18 -28.66 -10.64
C PRO A 54 0.08 -27.79 -9.41
N GLY A 55 -0.37 -26.53 -9.42
CA GLY A 55 -0.18 -25.57 -8.33
C GLY A 55 1.22 -24.96 -8.18
N LYS A 56 2.23 -25.39 -8.94
CA LYS A 56 3.59 -24.85 -8.88
C LYS A 56 3.65 -23.36 -9.21
N ASP A 57 3.03 -22.94 -10.31
CA ASP A 57 3.00 -21.55 -10.76
C ASP A 57 2.38 -20.62 -9.70
N LEU A 58 1.37 -21.10 -8.97
CA LEU A 58 0.74 -20.38 -7.86
C LEU A 58 1.71 -20.21 -6.69
N CYS A 59 2.31 -21.32 -6.22
CA CYS A 59 3.23 -21.30 -5.10
C CYS A 59 4.48 -20.45 -5.39
N GLU A 60 5.07 -20.58 -6.58
CA GLU A 60 6.24 -19.79 -7.01
C GLU A 60 5.88 -18.31 -7.15
N SER A 61 4.73 -17.99 -7.74
CA SER A 61 4.30 -16.61 -7.88
C SER A 61 4.11 -15.94 -6.52
N VAL A 62 3.41 -16.60 -5.58
CA VAL A 62 3.22 -16.09 -4.23
C VAL A 62 4.56 -15.96 -3.48
N ALA A 63 5.45 -16.94 -3.63
CA ALA A 63 6.79 -16.89 -3.02
C ALA A 63 7.67 -15.78 -3.61
N SER A 64 7.41 -15.32 -4.84
CA SER A 64 8.21 -14.26 -5.48
C SER A 64 7.86 -12.84 -5.03
N LEU A 65 6.69 -12.62 -4.43
CA LEU A 65 6.22 -11.30 -4.01
C LEU A 65 7.09 -10.65 -2.93
N ARG A 66 7.11 -9.32 -2.87
CA ARG A 66 7.81 -8.50 -1.88
C ARG A 66 6.98 -8.36 -0.60
N GLU A 67 7.59 -8.70 0.53
CA GLU A 67 6.95 -8.80 1.84
C GLU A 67 6.29 -7.51 2.33
N ASP A 68 6.75 -6.36 1.89
CA ASP A 68 6.27 -5.04 2.32
C ASP A 68 4.92 -4.66 1.72
N LEU A 69 4.42 -5.40 0.72
CA LEU A 69 3.19 -5.08 -0.01
C LEU A 69 1.96 -5.83 0.46
N PHE A 70 2.12 -6.84 1.32
CA PHE A 70 1.05 -7.65 1.86
C PHE A 70 1.36 -8.01 3.30
N ALA A 71 0.34 -8.31 4.12
CA ALA A 71 0.52 -8.38 5.57
C ALA A 71 1.35 -9.60 6.04
N SER A 72 1.66 -10.52 5.13
CA SER A 72 2.18 -11.85 5.45
C SER A 72 3.67 -12.00 5.08
N LYS A 73 4.59 -12.04 6.06
CA LYS A 73 6.05 -12.23 5.82
C LYS A 73 6.36 -13.48 4.96
N LYS A 74 7.19 -13.37 3.92
CA LYS A 74 7.58 -14.43 2.96
C LYS A 74 8.53 -15.46 3.56
N ALA A 75 9.31 -15.09 4.59
CA ALA A 75 10.19 -16.00 5.35
C ALA A 75 9.48 -17.23 5.97
N ASP A 76 8.15 -17.24 6.04
CA ASP A 76 7.33 -18.33 6.60
C ASP A 76 6.55 -19.11 5.53
N ALA A 77 6.58 -18.68 4.26
CA ALA A 77 5.75 -19.27 3.20
C ALA A 77 6.18 -20.69 2.78
N LEU A 78 7.40 -21.10 3.13
CA LEU A 78 8.01 -22.36 2.69
C LEU A 78 8.79 -23.07 3.82
N GLN A 79 8.55 -22.76 5.09
CA GLN A 79 9.20 -23.53 6.16
C GLN A 79 8.61 -24.94 6.24
N LYS A 80 9.49 -25.95 6.20
CA LYS A 80 9.18 -27.31 6.66
C LYS A 80 8.61 -27.19 8.07
N PRO A 81 7.49 -27.84 8.41
CA PRO A 81 6.78 -27.56 9.66
C PRO A 81 7.69 -27.87 10.86
N VAL A 82 8.08 -26.82 11.59
CA VAL A 82 8.72 -26.93 12.90
C VAL A 82 7.79 -26.24 13.89
N ASP A 83 7.10 -27.09 14.65
CA ASP A 83 6.52 -26.83 15.97
C ASP A 83 5.36 -25.82 16.10
N LEU A 84 4.17 -26.36 16.38
CA LEU A 84 2.89 -25.65 16.54
C LEU A 84 2.85 -24.68 17.73
N GLU A 85 3.77 -24.78 18.70
CA GLU A 85 3.75 -23.93 19.89
C GLU A 85 4.14 -22.46 19.63
N SER A 86 4.88 -22.19 18.55
CA SER A 86 5.30 -20.84 18.17
C SER A 86 4.13 -19.95 17.72
N ILE A 87 3.05 -20.55 17.23
CA ILE A 87 1.84 -19.88 16.71
C ILE A 87 0.96 -19.34 17.85
N VAL A 88 1.04 -19.93 19.05
CA VAL A 88 0.14 -19.62 20.17
C VAL A 88 0.52 -18.33 20.91
N ARG A 89 1.76 -17.85 20.78
CA ARG A 89 2.27 -16.68 21.55
C ARG A 89 2.10 -15.32 20.88
N GLY A 90 1.09 -15.18 20.02
CA GLY A 90 0.88 -14.01 19.15
C GLY A 90 1.12 -12.65 19.82
N GLU A 91 2.25 -12.02 19.47
CA GLU A 91 2.46 -10.58 19.59
C GLU A 91 2.77 -10.03 18.20
N ILE A 92 1.76 -9.40 17.59
CA ILE A 92 1.90 -8.69 16.31
C ILE A 92 1.95 -7.20 16.61
N HIS A 93 3.14 -6.62 16.57
CA HIS A 93 3.30 -5.18 16.43
C HIS A 93 3.21 -4.82 14.95
N ALA A 94 2.11 -4.20 14.54
CA ALA A 94 1.99 -3.57 13.24
C ALA A 94 2.79 -2.25 13.27
N ASP A 95 4.03 -2.29 12.79
CA ASP A 95 4.81 -1.09 12.55
C ASP A 95 4.29 -0.41 11.29
N ILE A 96 3.71 0.78 11.44
CA ILE A 96 3.29 1.63 10.33
C ILE A 96 4.54 2.34 9.82
N ALA A 97 5.16 1.80 8.77
CA ALA A 97 6.22 2.48 8.06
C ALA A 97 5.63 3.63 7.22
N LEU A 98 6.23 4.82 7.30
CA LEU A 98 5.92 5.91 6.37
C LEU A 98 6.28 5.47 4.94
N PRO A 99 5.41 5.69 3.94
CA PRO A 99 5.81 5.53 2.55
C PRO A 99 6.94 6.53 2.21
N PRO A 100 7.78 6.21 1.21
CA PRO A 100 8.87 7.09 0.83
C PRO A 100 8.33 8.46 0.37
N PRO A 101 9.00 9.56 0.77
CA PRO A 101 8.55 10.89 0.39
C PRO A 101 8.71 11.16 -1.10
N ARG A 102 7.88 12.05 -1.64
CA ARG A 102 8.14 12.68 -2.95
C ARG A 102 9.17 13.78 -2.71
N THR A 103 10.37 13.63 -3.25
CA THR A 103 11.46 14.59 -3.02
C THR A 103 12.19 14.97 -4.29
N GLN A 104 12.70 16.19 -4.29
CA GLN A 104 13.79 16.61 -5.16
C GLN A 104 14.93 17.04 -4.23
N GLN A 105 16.16 16.59 -4.49
CA GLN A 105 17.36 17.05 -3.75
C GLN A 105 17.36 16.71 -2.25
N VAL A 106 16.62 15.68 -1.81
CA VAL A 106 16.68 15.15 -0.44
C VAL A 106 17.09 13.68 -0.48
N ALA A 107 18.24 13.35 0.11
CA ALA A 107 18.61 11.97 0.41
C ALA A 107 17.76 11.48 1.59
N HIS A 108 17.30 10.22 1.53
CA HIS A 108 16.52 9.63 2.61
C HIS A 108 17.10 8.28 3.04
N GLN A 109 16.96 7.98 4.32
CA GLN A 109 17.35 6.71 4.93
C GLN A 109 16.30 6.32 5.96
N VAL A 110 15.83 5.08 5.92
CA VAL A 110 14.94 4.55 6.97
C VAL A 110 15.75 4.35 8.25
N VAL A 111 15.28 4.91 9.37
CA VAL A 111 15.95 4.84 10.68
C VAL A 111 14.89 4.48 11.72
N GLY A 112 14.92 3.25 12.22
CA GLY A 112 13.92 2.74 13.17
C GLY A 112 12.51 2.83 12.59
N LYS A 113 11.64 3.62 13.22
CA LYS A 113 10.25 3.85 12.80
C LYS A 113 10.08 5.08 11.92
N GLY A 114 11.17 5.79 11.63
CA GLY A 114 11.16 7.05 10.91
C GLY A 114 11.95 7.03 9.62
N ILE A 115 11.91 8.17 8.94
CA ILE A 115 12.71 8.44 7.76
C ILE A 115 13.62 9.63 8.09
N LYS A 116 14.93 9.41 8.05
CA LYS A 116 15.92 10.48 8.12
C LYS A 116 16.07 11.10 6.74
N LEU A 117 15.82 12.38 6.65
CA LEU A 117 16.02 13.21 5.47
C LEU A 117 17.32 13.99 5.61
N THR A 118 18.08 14.10 4.52
CA THR A 118 19.25 14.99 4.42
C THR A 118 19.14 15.83 3.15
N SER A 119 19.09 17.14 3.32
CA SER A 119 19.04 18.09 2.20
C SER A 119 20.34 18.10 1.40
N GLN A 120 20.22 18.24 0.07
CA GLN A 120 21.35 18.35 -0.85
C GLN A 120 21.47 19.75 -1.49
N GLY A 121 20.41 20.56 -1.46
CA GLY A 121 20.38 21.92 -2.03
C GLY A 121 20.33 23.02 -0.97
N VAL A 122 20.22 24.27 -1.42
CA VAL A 122 20.24 25.49 -0.61
C VAL A 122 19.10 26.43 -0.96
N ALA A 123 18.79 27.40 -0.09
CA ALA A 123 17.85 28.48 -0.36
C ALA A 123 16.40 28.03 -0.64
N TRP A 124 15.86 27.11 0.17
CA TRP A 124 14.44 26.69 0.12
C TRP A 124 14.00 25.99 -1.16
N ASN A 125 14.95 25.61 -2.02
CA ASN A 125 14.69 24.80 -3.20
C ASN A 125 14.51 23.31 -2.87
N THR A 126 15.01 22.89 -1.70
CA THR A 126 15.02 21.49 -1.28
C THR A 126 13.82 21.23 -0.40
N ASN A 127 12.93 20.35 -0.85
CA ASN A 127 11.68 20.06 -0.18
C ASN A 127 11.32 18.57 -0.23
N ALA A 128 10.50 18.14 0.73
CA ALA A 128 9.94 16.81 0.78
C ALA A 128 8.48 16.90 1.20
N VAL A 129 7.61 16.17 0.50
CA VAL A 129 6.20 16.02 0.84
C VAL A 129 5.89 14.54 1.03
N PHE A 130 5.26 14.22 2.16
CA PHE A 130 4.93 12.86 2.56
C PHE A 130 3.49 12.54 2.18
N ASP A 131 3.28 11.38 1.57
CA ASP A 131 1.96 10.81 1.40
C ASP A 131 1.56 10.10 2.71
N VAL A 132 0.39 10.44 3.25
CA VAL A 132 -0.16 9.81 4.46
C VAL A 132 -1.21 8.75 4.12
N GLY A 133 -1.20 8.24 2.88
CA GLY A 133 -1.99 7.08 2.47
C GLY A 133 -3.50 7.36 2.43
N GLY A 134 -3.87 8.57 1.99
CA GLY A 134 -5.27 9.02 1.95
C GLY A 134 -5.86 9.43 3.30
N GLN A 135 -5.07 9.43 4.38
CA GLN A 135 -5.49 10.03 5.64
C GLN A 135 -5.63 11.55 5.50
N HIS A 136 -6.77 12.07 5.95
CA HIS A 136 -7.02 13.50 5.98
C HIS A 136 -6.45 14.13 7.26
N ASP A 137 -6.49 13.41 8.37
CA ASP A 137 -5.98 13.83 9.66
C ASP A 137 -4.73 13.01 10.00
N PHE A 138 -3.70 13.67 10.52
CA PHE A 138 -2.44 13.00 10.87
C PHE A 138 -1.71 13.73 11.99
N GLU A 139 -0.81 13.01 12.66
CA GLU A 139 0.14 13.54 13.62
C GLU A 139 1.53 12.98 13.30
N VAL A 140 2.51 13.86 13.19
CA VAL A 140 3.90 13.52 12.87
C VAL A 140 4.83 14.14 13.89
N THR A 141 5.91 13.43 14.19
CA THR A 141 6.98 13.90 15.06
C THR A 141 8.22 14.13 14.20
N TRP A 142 8.78 15.33 14.28
CA TRP A 142 10.03 15.72 13.65
C TRP A 142 11.12 15.81 14.71
N CYS A 143 12.26 15.19 14.43
CA CYS A 143 13.44 15.24 15.29
C CYS A 143 14.58 15.94 14.55
N ALA A 144 15.00 17.10 15.06
CA ALA A 144 16.13 17.86 14.53
C ALA A 144 16.75 18.79 15.60
N PRO A 145 18.02 19.20 15.44
CA PRO A 145 18.65 20.17 16.32
C PRO A 145 18.21 21.61 16.00
N TRP A 146 16.99 21.99 16.38
CA TRP A 146 16.36 23.28 16.02
C TRP A 146 17.16 24.52 16.47
N GLN A 147 17.96 24.40 17.54
CA GLN A 147 18.66 25.52 18.16
C GLN A 147 19.95 25.94 17.45
N ASN A 148 20.49 25.12 16.54
CA ASN A 148 21.81 25.35 15.92
C ASN A 148 21.77 26.32 14.71
N GLY A 149 20.85 27.28 14.70
CA GLY A 149 20.70 28.23 13.58
C GLY A 149 20.24 27.58 12.27
N HIS A 150 19.75 26.34 12.32
CA HIS A 150 19.21 25.67 11.15
C HIS A 150 17.78 26.11 10.89
N ASN A 151 17.62 26.87 9.81
CA ASN A 151 16.32 27.30 9.33
C ASN A 151 15.64 26.15 8.59
N HIS A 152 14.46 25.75 9.07
CA HIS A 152 13.57 24.79 8.42
C HIS A 152 12.17 25.38 8.36
N MET A 153 11.39 25.01 7.34
CA MET A 153 9.95 25.24 7.31
C MET A 153 9.25 23.90 7.37
N ILE A 154 8.36 23.73 8.34
CA ILE A 154 7.62 22.48 8.57
C ILE A 154 6.14 22.80 8.56
N GLY A 155 5.38 22.03 7.80
CA GLY A 155 3.97 22.33 7.58
C GLY A 155 3.26 21.30 6.76
N ILE A 156 2.26 21.77 6.04
CA ILE A 156 1.44 20.96 5.14
C ILE A 156 1.47 21.54 3.74
N ALA A 157 1.45 20.68 2.74
CA ALA A 157 1.28 21.04 1.34
C ALA A 157 0.23 20.12 0.70
N LEU A 158 -0.31 20.49 -0.46
CA LEU A 158 -1.17 19.58 -1.22
C LEU A 158 -0.43 18.27 -1.53
N ALA A 159 -1.08 17.13 -1.32
CA ALA A 159 -0.52 15.82 -1.63
C ALA A 159 -0.23 15.65 -3.13
N SER A 160 -0.87 16.46 -3.99
CA SER A 160 -0.64 16.51 -5.43
C SER A 160 0.41 17.55 -5.88
N VAL A 161 1.01 18.31 -4.96
CA VAL A 161 1.92 19.40 -5.33
C VAL A 161 3.11 18.88 -6.14
N ASP A 162 3.55 19.66 -7.12
CA ASP A 162 4.80 19.42 -7.83
C ASP A 162 5.98 19.79 -6.92
N VAL A 163 6.63 18.77 -6.35
CA VAL A 163 7.79 18.92 -5.46
C VAL A 163 9.04 19.42 -6.18
N THR A 164 9.03 19.48 -7.52
CA THR A 164 10.14 20.02 -8.29
C THR A 164 10.14 21.55 -8.39
N ALA A 165 9.03 22.18 -8.02
CA ALA A 165 8.94 23.63 -7.96
C ALA A 165 9.81 24.17 -6.81
N ALA A 166 10.68 25.12 -7.11
CA ALA A 166 11.43 25.84 -6.09
C ALA A 166 10.49 26.67 -5.20
N ASN A 167 10.86 26.86 -3.93
CA ASN A 167 10.16 27.75 -2.99
C ASN A 167 8.69 27.39 -2.77
N LEU A 168 8.36 26.13 -2.47
CA LEU A 168 6.98 25.69 -2.26
C LEU A 168 6.17 26.62 -1.33
N TYR A 169 6.78 27.16 -0.27
CA TYR A 169 6.08 28.03 0.69
C TYR A 169 5.52 29.31 0.09
N GLN A 170 6.02 29.78 -1.05
CA GLN A 170 5.49 30.96 -1.75
C GLN A 170 4.28 30.63 -2.63
N HIS A 171 4.07 29.36 -2.96
CA HIS A 171 3.14 28.94 -3.99
C HIS A 171 2.06 27.97 -3.51
N CYS A 172 2.34 27.21 -2.45
CA CYS A 172 1.44 26.16 -1.97
C CYS A 172 1.73 25.86 -0.51
N GLY A 173 0.68 25.64 0.27
CA GLY A 173 0.78 25.10 1.62
C GLY A 173 0.83 26.12 2.75
N PHE A 174 1.02 25.60 3.96
CA PHE A 174 0.98 26.33 5.22
C PHE A 174 2.08 25.80 6.13
N TYR A 175 2.99 26.67 6.56
CA TYR A 175 4.24 26.30 7.20
C TYR A 175 4.53 27.14 8.43
N MET A 176 5.30 26.54 9.33
CA MET A 176 6.01 27.21 10.40
C MET A 176 7.51 27.17 10.10
N GLN A 177 8.12 28.33 9.95
CA GLN A 177 9.57 28.48 9.93
C GLN A 177 10.10 28.49 11.37
N ILE A 178 11.10 27.66 11.61
CA ILE A 178 11.85 27.60 12.87
C ILE A 178 13.21 28.24 12.62
N ASN A 179 13.47 29.38 13.26
CA ASN A 179 14.72 30.14 13.14
C ASN A 179 15.30 30.39 14.55
N GLY A 180 16.17 29.49 14.99
CA GLY A 180 16.67 29.47 16.36
C GLY A 180 15.51 29.28 17.35
N HIS A 181 15.25 30.29 18.19
CA HIS A 181 14.15 30.25 19.16
C HIS A 181 12.81 30.79 18.64
N LYS A 182 12.81 31.43 17.46
CA LYS A 182 11.62 32.09 16.90
C LYS A 182 10.88 31.14 15.97
N CYS A 183 9.56 31.06 16.14
CA CYS A 183 8.67 30.35 15.25
C CYS A 183 7.73 31.33 14.55
N VAL A 184 7.77 31.38 13.23
CA VAL A 184 6.95 32.28 12.42
C VAL A 184 6.21 31.51 11.33
N LEU A 185 5.00 31.94 10.99
CA LEU A 185 4.11 31.28 10.06
C LEU A 185 4.21 31.90 8.67
N TYR A 186 4.13 31.03 7.66
CA TYR A 186 3.99 31.37 6.24
C TYR A 186 2.85 30.56 5.64
N GLY A 187 2.11 31.13 4.71
CA GLY A 187 1.00 30.44 4.06
C GLY A 187 0.74 30.96 2.66
N GLN A 188 0.19 30.08 1.83
CA GLN A 188 -0.28 30.39 0.47
C GLN A 188 -1.37 31.49 0.44
N ASP A 189 -1.96 31.79 1.59
CA ASP A 189 -2.92 32.86 1.80
C ASP A 189 -2.28 34.25 2.01
N GLY A 190 -0.96 34.36 1.80
CA GLY A 190 -0.19 35.57 2.00
C GLY A 190 0.26 35.80 3.46
N THR A 191 0.01 34.84 4.37
CA THR A 191 0.64 34.88 5.70
C THR A 191 2.16 34.90 5.53
N SER A 192 2.83 35.89 6.12
CA SER A 192 4.28 36.00 6.06
C SER A 192 4.83 36.55 7.37
N ASN A 193 5.82 35.86 7.94
CA ASN A 193 6.54 36.26 9.14
C ASN A 193 5.65 36.55 10.36
N LYS A 194 4.48 35.87 10.45
CA LYS A 194 3.52 36.03 11.55
C LYS A 194 3.97 35.18 12.74
N GLN A 195 4.12 35.76 13.93
CA GLN A 195 4.54 35.00 15.12
C GLN A 195 3.52 33.90 15.45
N SER A 196 3.98 32.66 15.67
CA SER A 196 3.09 31.54 16.00
C SER A 196 2.68 31.49 17.49
N GLY A 197 3.39 32.23 18.35
CA GLY A 197 3.24 32.14 19.80
C GLY A 197 3.96 30.93 20.43
N LEU A 198 4.60 30.08 19.62
CA LEU A 198 5.46 29.00 20.09
C LEU A 198 6.92 29.47 20.19
N ALA A 199 7.60 29.06 21.26
CA ALA A 199 9.05 29.17 21.38
C ALA A 199 9.66 27.81 21.04
N ALA A 200 10.67 27.79 20.16
CA ALA A 200 11.35 26.55 19.80
C ALA A 200 12.16 26.01 20.99
N GLN A 201 11.89 24.77 21.40
CA GLN A 201 12.51 24.12 22.55
C GLN A 201 12.80 22.65 22.27
N GLY A 202 13.93 22.14 22.80
CA GLY A 202 14.35 20.75 22.60
C GLY A 202 14.64 20.42 21.13
N ASN A 203 14.59 19.12 20.82
CA ASN A 203 14.85 18.59 19.46
C ASN A 203 13.61 17.96 18.81
N LEU A 204 12.49 17.88 19.54
CA LEU A 204 11.27 17.22 19.09
C LEU A 204 10.20 18.25 18.79
N LEU A 205 9.64 18.19 17.59
CA LEU A 205 8.49 18.98 17.17
C LEU A 205 7.38 18.02 16.73
N LYS A 206 6.24 18.07 17.40
CA LYS A 206 5.01 17.39 16.97
C LYS A 206 4.21 18.36 16.11
N MET A 207 3.69 17.88 14.99
CA MET A 207 2.79 18.60 14.10
C MET A 207 1.56 17.76 13.86
N LYS A 208 0.38 18.37 13.95
CA LYS A 208 -0.89 17.68 13.80
C LYS A 208 -1.84 18.46 12.89
N LEU A 209 -2.46 17.77 11.95
CA LEU A 209 -3.58 18.28 11.17
C LEU A 209 -4.85 17.53 11.59
N THR A 210 -5.90 18.27 11.91
CA THR A 210 -7.22 17.73 12.28
C THR A 210 -8.32 18.35 11.45
N ASN A 211 -9.44 17.64 11.32
CA ASN A 211 -10.63 18.10 10.61
C ASN A 211 -10.35 18.53 9.16
N ALA A 212 -9.41 17.88 8.47
CA ALA A 212 -8.95 18.36 7.17
C ALA A 212 -10.03 18.34 6.06
N THR A 213 -11.10 17.57 6.26
CA THR A 213 -12.25 17.52 5.34
C THR A 213 -13.26 18.64 5.57
N THR A 214 -13.30 19.25 6.76
CA THR A 214 -14.36 20.20 7.15
C THR A 214 -13.79 21.57 7.50
N THR A 215 -12.97 21.66 8.54
CA THR A 215 -12.36 22.91 9.03
C THR A 215 -10.93 22.59 9.46
N PRO A 216 -9.98 22.51 8.52
CA PRO A 216 -8.64 22.04 8.82
C PRO A 216 -7.96 22.91 9.89
N VAL A 217 -7.46 22.27 10.94
CA VAL A 217 -6.71 22.93 12.02
C VAL A 217 -5.32 22.33 12.07
N LEU A 218 -4.32 23.16 11.77
CA LEU A 218 -2.91 22.83 11.89
C LEU A 218 -2.38 23.27 13.25
N GLN A 219 -1.75 22.35 13.98
CA GLN A 219 -1.24 22.59 15.33
C GLN A 219 0.19 22.09 15.47
N TYR A 220 0.95 22.71 16.36
CA TYR A 220 2.34 22.35 16.64
C TYR A 220 2.60 22.29 18.14
N ALA A 221 3.50 21.41 18.56
CA ALA A 221 3.98 21.33 19.95
C ALA A 221 5.47 20.98 19.95
N PHE A 222 6.25 21.56 20.86
CA PHE A 222 7.64 21.14 21.09
C PHE A 222 7.70 20.16 22.27
N GLY A 223 8.37 19.02 22.08
CA GLY A 223 8.47 17.94 23.07
C GLY A 223 7.10 17.47 23.55
N ASP A 224 6.88 17.52 24.87
CA ASP A 224 5.61 17.18 25.52
C ASP A 224 4.78 18.41 25.89
N GLY A 225 5.10 19.57 25.33
CA GLY A 225 4.32 20.78 25.47
C GLY A 225 2.92 20.65 24.86
N PRO A 226 2.00 21.58 25.20
CA PRO A 226 0.67 21.60 24.61
C PRO A 226 0.72 21.98 23.13
N PHE A 227 -0.22 21.44 22.36
CA PHE A 227 -0.44 21.87 20.97
C PHE A 227 -0.96 23.31 20.92
N VAL A 228 -0.30 24.13 20.11
CA VAL A 228 -0.71 25.49 19.80
C VAL A 228 -1.19 25.53 18.35
N THR A 229 -2.38 26.07 18.15
CA THR A 229 -2.98 26.22 16.82
C THR A 229 -2.25 27.30 16.03
N ALA A 230 -1.80 26.96 14.82
CA ALA A 230 -1.25 27.93 13.89
C ALA A 230 -2.37 28.80 13.31
N THR A 231 -2.22 30.12 13.42
CA THR A 231 -3.21 31.08 12.94
C THR A 231 -2.68 31.77 11.68
N PHE A 232 -3.20 31.38 10.52
CA PHE A 232 -2.89 32.03 9.24
C PHE A 232 -3.78 33.28 9.03
N SER A 233 -3.61 33.98 7.91
CA SER A 233 -4.41 35.17 7.54
C SER A 233 -5.80 34.78 7.07
N SER A 234 -5.95 33.58 6.51
CA SER A 234 -7.19 32.95 6.09
C SER A 234 -7.26 31.52 6.62
N PRO A 235 -8.46 30.94 6.79
CA PRO A 235 -8.61 29.53 7.12
C PRO A 235 -7.94 28.62 6.07
N ILE A 236 -7.40 27.49 6.52
CA ILE A 236 -6.86 26.46 5.63
C ILE A 236 -8.02 25.88 4.80
N PRO A 237 -7.93 25.82 3.45
CA PRO A 237 -9.01 25.29 2.61
C PRO A 237 -9.36 23.84 2.95
N ALA A 238 -10.64 23.58 3.18
CA ALA A 238 -11.17 22.25 3.47
C ALA A 238 -11.30 21.36 2.22
N GLY A 239 -11.43 20.05 2.43
CA GLY A 239 -11.70 19.09 1.35
C GLY A 239 -10.52 18.80 0.43
N GLN A 240 -9.35 19.34 0.75
CA GLN A 240 -8.10 19.06 0.05
C GLN A 240 -7.33 17.93 0.73
N SER A 241 -6.56 17.17 -0.04
CA SER A 241 -5.63 16.19 0.51
C SER A 241 -4.30 16.89 0.81
N TYR A 242 -3.98 17.02 2.09
CA TYR A 242 -2.72 17.59 2.56
C TYR A 242 -1.77 16.49 3.02
N GLY A 243 -0.48 16.66 2.72
CA GLY A 243 0.60 15.84 3.24
C GLY A 243 1.52 16.67 4.15
N PRO A 244 2.17 16.05 5.15
CA PRO A 244 3.29 16.68 5.86
C PRO A 244 4.36 17.12 4.87
N ALA A 245 4.91 18.30 5.08
CA ALA A 245 5.90 18.89 4.20
C ALA A 245 7.03 19.54 5.01
N ILE A 246 8.24 19.45 4.48
CA ILE A 246 9.42 20.15 4.99
C ILE A 246 10.19 20.82 3.87
N LEU A 247 10.68 22.05 4.13
CA LEU A 247 11.62 22.76 3.27
C LEU A 247 12.89 23.09 4.06
N PHE A 248 14.02 22.95 3.39
CA PHE A 248 15.35 23.15 3.95
C PHE A 248 15.96 24.47 3.47
N ALA A 249 16.55 25.24 4.37
CA ALA A 249 17.21 26.51 4.02
C ALA A 249 18.63 26.31 3.47
N ALA A 250 19.30 25.23 3.88
CA ALA A 250 20.71 24.98 3.58
C ALA A 250 20.96 23.49 3.36
N ALA A 251 22.05 23.18 2.65
CA ALA A 251 22.46 21.81 2.37
C ALA A 251 22.98 21.11 3.63
N ASN A 252 22.95 19.78 3.62
CA ASN A 252 23.41 18.91 4.70
C ASN A 252 22.64 19.08 6.03
N GLN A 253 21.53 19.80 6.03
CA GLN A 253 20.58 19.77 7.13
C GLN A 253 19.87 18.42 7.14
N SER A 254 19.76 17.81 8.31
CA SER A 254 19.07 16.53 8.47
C SER A 254 17.96 16.60 9.51
N VAL A 255 16.85 15.93 9.20
CA VAL A 255 15.65 15.84 10.03
C VAL A 255 15.10 14.43 9.93
N THR A 256 14.76 13.82 11.06
CA THR A 256 14.04 12.55 11.09
C THR A 256 12.56 12.82 11.28
N ILE A 257 11.70 12.19 10.47
CA ILE A 257 10.25 12.22 10.63
C ILE A 257 9.73 10.84 11.05
N GLU A 258 8.80 10.83 12.01
CA GLU A 258 8.09 9.64 12.46
C GLU A 258 6.59 9.90 12.44
N LEU A 259 5.80 9.04 11.80
CA LEU A 259 4.34 9.13 11.81
C LEU A 259 3.84 8.60 13.14
N THR A 260 3.32 9.50 13.97
CA THR A 260 2.75 9.14 15.27
C THR A 260 1.28 8.95 15.04
N SER A 261 0.83 7.75 14.68
CA SER A 261 -0.57 7.56 14.25
C SER A 261 -1.53 8.15 15.28
N ALA A 262 -2.24 9.20 14.87
CA ALA A 262 -3.35 9.73 15.64
C ALA A 262 -4.42 8.63 15.61
N GLN A 263 -4.63 7.97 16.77
CA GLN A 263 -5.62 6.91 16.98
C GLN A 263 -5.24 5.48 16.53
N SER A 264 -4.13 4.94 17.04
CA SER A 264 -4.07 3.49 17.31
C SER A 264 -4.17 3.20 18.82
N LYS A 265 -5.27 3.64 19.44
CA LYS A 265 -5.81 2.95 20.60
C LYS A 265 -7.27 2.62 20.30
N LYS A 266 -7.47 1.38 19.84
CA LYS A 266 -8.70 0.57 19.99
C LYS A 266 -9.77 0.51 18.89
N GLY A 267 -9.53 0.91 17.62
CA GLY A 267 -10.64 0.81 16.64
C GLY A 267 -10.39 0.80 15.14
N MET A 268 -9.18 0.96 14.62
CA MET A 268 -8.97 1.08 13.16
C MET A 268 -7.81 0.22 12.66
N GLN A 269 -8.02 -1.10 12.65
CA GLN A 269 -7.20 -2.04 11.88
C GLN A 269 -7.68 -2.16 10.41
N LYS A 270 -8.47 -1.20 9.90
CA LYS A 270 -9.19 -1.37 8.62
C LYS A 270 -9.02 -0.26 7.58
N VAL A 271 -8.20 0.76 7.81
CA VAL A 271 -8.13 1.90 6.87
C VAL A 271 -6.69 2.43 6.74
N MET A 272 -5.76 1.57 6.33
CA MET A 272 -4.51 2.00 5.69
C MET A 272 -4.08 0.96 4.66
N SER A 273 -4.52 1.15 3.43
CA SER A 273 -3.63 1.01 2.27
C SER A 273 -4.25 1.87 1.18
N SER A 274 -3.49 2.81 0.61
CA SER A 274 -3.68 3.12 -0.81
C SER A 274 -3.59 1.77 -1.50
N THR A 275 -4.74 1.19 -1.83
CA THR A 275 -4.85 -0.27 -1.93
C THR A 275 -3.94 -0.71 -3.05
N VAL A 276 -2.79 -1.29 -2.69
CA VAL A 276 -1.90 -1.91 -3.67
C VAL A 276 -2.80 -2.91 -4.38
N ARG A 277 -3.08 -2.61 -5.66
CA ARG A 277 -3.86 -3.47 -6.52
C ARG A 277 -2.87 -4.39 -7.20
N PHE A 278 -3.16 -5.66 -7.12
CA PHE A 278 -2.38 -6.72 -7.75
C PHE A 278 -3.10 -7.16 -9.00
N LEU A 279 -2.35 -7.55 -10.02
CA LEU A 279 -2.91 -8.21 -11.19
C LEU A 279 -2.74 -9.71 -11.03
N VAL A 280 -3.83 -10.43 -11.20
CA VAL A 280 -3.88 -11.88 -11.12
C VAL A 280 -4.17 -12.41 -12.52
N THR A 281 -3.32 -13.31 -13.01
CA THR A 281 -3.46 -13.91 -14.35
C THR A 281 -4.38 -15.13 -14.35
N ASN A 282 -4.69 -15.68 -15.53
CA ASN A 282 -5.43 -16.94 -15.65
C ASN A 282 -4.72 -18.18 -15.07
N ARG A 283 -3.44 -18.07 -14.74
CA ARG A 283 -2.70 -19.10 -13.99
C ARG A 283 -2.60 -18.81 -12.49
N LEU A 284 -3.39 -17.85 -12.01
CA LEU A 284 -3.39 -17.37 -10.64
C LEU A 284 -2.04 -16.78 -10.19
N GLN A 285 -1.21 -16.34 -11.14
CA GLN A 285 0.03 -15.63 -10.85
C GLN A 285 -0.31 -14.20 -10.44
N VAL A 286 0.25 -13.76 -9.31
CA VAL A 286 0.10 -12.43 -8.76
C VAL A 286 1.26 -11.56 -9.20
N LEU A 287 0.95 -10.44 -9.84
CA LEU A 287 1.89 -9.43 -10.31
C LEU A 287 1.71 -8.15 -9.50
N GLU A 288 2.81 -7.59 -9.04
CA GLU A 288 2.85 -6.30 -8.37
C GLU A 288 2.83 -5.18 -9.41
N ASN A 289 2.09 -4.09 -9.10
CA ASN A 289 1.98 -2.83 -9.86
C ASN A 289 0.73 -2.72 -10.76
N SER A 290 -0.03 -1.65 -10.54
CA SER A 290 -1.39 -1.45 -11.08
C SER A 290 -1.39 -1.00 -12.54
N SER A 291 -2.27 -1.64 -13.32
CA SER A 291 -2.91 -1.23 -14.59
C SER A 291 -2.06 -0.64 -15.73
N ALA A 292 -1.26 0.40 -15.54
CA ALA A 292 -0.55 1.08 -16.63
C ALA A 292 0.50 0.18 -17.30
N THR A 293 1.40 -0.43 -16.52
CA THR A 293 2.46 -1.30 -17.05
C THR A 293 1.89 -2.59 -17.65
N ALA A 294 0.79 -3.11 -17.10
CA ALA A 294 0.14 -4.29 -17.64
C ALA A 294 -0.62 -4.01 -18.93
N ILE A 295 -1.34 -2.89 -19.01
CA ILE A 295 -1.98 -2.42 -20.26
C ILE A 295 -0.91 -2.21 -21.34
N GLN A 296 0.26 -1.68 -20.97
CA GLN A 296 1.39 -1.49 -21.87
C GLN A 296 2.03 -2.81 -22.32
N LEU A 297 2.24 -3.76 -21.40
CA LEU A 297 2.75 -5.11 -21.71
C LEU A 297 1.77 -5.93 -22.59
N ILE A 298 0.46 -5.76 -22.40
CA ILE A 298 -0.58 -6.40 -23.21
C ILE A 298 -0.59 -5.83 -24.63
N ALA A 299 -0.53 -4.50 -24.75
CA ALA A 299 -0.44 -3.82 -26.05
C ALA A 299 0.84 -4.22 -26.82
N GLU A 300 1.96 -4.40 -26.10
CA GLU A 300 3.25 -4.75 -26.70
C GLU A 300 3.38 -6.22 -27.10
N ARG A 301 2.84 -7.17 -26.33
CA ARG A 301 3.05 -8.61 -26.59
C ARG A 301 1.99 -9.29 -27.46
N ASN A 302 0.73 -8.86 -27.39
CA ASN A 302 -0.35 -9.61 -28.05
C ASN A 302 -0.85 -8.94 -29.34
N GLY A 303 -0.38 -7.73 -29.66
CA GLY A 303 -0.86 -6.96 -30.82
C GLY A 303 -2.36 -6.61 -30.75
N GLU A 304 -2.99 -6.83 -29.60
CA GLU A 304 -4.40 -6.54 -29.38
C GLU A 304 -4.58 -5.04 -29.15
N SER A 305 -5.44 -4.43 -29.96
CA SER A 305 -5.92 -3.09 -29.69
C SER A 305 -6.70 -3.11 -28.37
N LEU A 306 -6.41 -2.15 -27.49
CA LEU A 306 -7.20 -1.92 -26.26
C LEU A 306 -8.69 -1.64 -26.56
N ALA A 307 -9.04 -1.41 -27.84
CA ALA A 307 -10.40 -1.32 -28.33
C ALA A 307 -11.16 -2.64 -28.15
N GLY A 308 -12.00 -2.70 -27.11
CA GLY A 308 -12.89 -3.83 -26.84
C GLY A 308 -12.68 -4.50 -25.48
N LEU A 309 -11.69 -4.05 -24.69
CA LEU A 309 -11.57 -4.48 -23.29
C LEU A 309 -12.79 -4.01 -22.49
N ARG A 310 -13.43 -4.94 -21.80
CA ARG A 310 -14.54 -4.66 -20.89
C ARG A 310 -14.06 -4.88 -19.47
N SER A 311 -14.51 -4.03 -18.56
CA SER A 311 -14.22 -4.21 -17.14
C SER A 311 -15.51 -4.39 -16.35
N GLU A 312 -15.49 -5.36 -15.46
CA GLU A 312 -16.60 -5.66 -14.55
C GLU A 312 -16.09 -5.85 -13.12
N SER A 313 -16.85 -5.36 -12.14
CA SER A 313 -16.58 -5.62 -10.73
C SER A 313 -17.39 -6.83 -10.28
N VAL A 314 -16.74 -7.79 -9.62
CA VAL A 314 -17.37 -9.00 -9.10
C VAL A 314 -17.01 -9.24 -7.64
N GLN A 315 -17.93 -9.86 -6.90
CA GLN A 315 -17.68 -10.30 -5.53
C GLN A 315 -17.07 -11.71 -5.54
N VAL A 316 -15.91 -11.86 -4.93
CA VAL A 316 -15.29 -13.17 -4.69
C VAL A 316 -16.05 -13.86 -3.55
N THR A 317 -16.86 -14.86 -3.92
CA THR A 317 -17.62 -15.72 -3.01
C THR A 317 -16.78 -16.94 -2.59
N ALA A 318 -17.25 -17.71 -1.61
CA ALA A 318 -16.62 -18.98 -1.24
C ALA A 318 -16.58 -19.99 -2.42
N SER A 319 -17.61 -20.00 -3.27
CA SER A 319 -17.64 -20.84 -4.48
C SER A 319 -16.57 -20.42 -5.49
N ALA A 320 -16.38 -19.11 -5.68
CA ALA A 320 -15.32 -18.59 -6.55
C ALA A 320 -13.93 -18.99 -6.03
N TRP A 321 -13.68 -18.86 -4.72
CA TRP A 321 -12.44 -19.32 -4.10
C TRP A 321 -12.17 -20.81 -4.33
N ARG A 322 -13.16 -21.69 -4.09
CA ARG A 322 -12.99 -23.13 -4.35
C ARG A 322 -12.63 -23.41 -5.81
N ARG A 323 -13.26 -22.69 -6.76
CA ARG A 323 -12.97 -22.84 -8.19
C ARG A 323 -11.60 -22.32 -8.58
N LEU A 324 -11.15 -21.20 -8.02
CA LEU A 324 -9.80 -20.67 -8.24
C LEU A 324 -8.73 -21.69 -7.78
N ILE A 325 -8.89 -22.20 -6.55
CA ILE A 325 -7.95 -23.17 -5.98
C ILE A 325 -8.01 -24.51 -6.74
N ALA A 326 -9.20 -25.03 -7.00
CA ALA A 326 -9.34 -26.27 -7.78
C ALA A 326 -8.75 -26.12 -9.19
N GLY A 327 -8.99 -24.99 -9.88
CA GLY A 327 -8.41 -24.73 -11.19
C GLY A 327 -6.89 -24.71 -11.17
N ALA A 328 -6.28 -24.06 -10.17
CA ALA A 328 -4.84 -24.04 -10.00
C ALA A 328 -4.26 -25.44 -9.73
N LEU A 329 -4.91 -26.23 -8.86
CA LEU A 329 -4.51 -27.60 -8.53
C LEU A 329 -4.75 -28.60 -9.66
N LEU A 330 -5.60 -28.27 -10.63
CA LEU A 330 -5.81 -29.06 -11.84
C LEU A 330 -4.91 -28.61 -13.01
N GLY A 331 -4.06 -27.59 -12.80
CA GLY A 331 -3.18 -27.06 -13.84
C GLY A 331 -3.94 -26.40 -15.01
N ARG A 332 -5.11 -25.80 -14.74
CA ARG A 332 -5.88 -25.11 -15.77
C ARG A 332 -5.20 -23.82 -16.21
N ASP A 333 -5.33 -23.50 -17.50
CA ASP A 333 -4.86 -22.25 -18.10
C ASP A 333 -5.92 -21.14 -18.14
N ASP A 334 -7.14 -21.42 -17.67
CA ASP A 334 -8.33 -20.56 -17.75
C ASP A 334 -9.00 -20.39 -16.37
N ILE A 335 -8.20 -20.32 -15.29
CA ILE A 335 -8.69 -20.39 -13.91
C ILE A 335 -9.69 -19.27 -13.59
N LEU A 336 -9.47 -18.05 -14.11
CA LEU A 336 -10.37 -16.94 -13.84
C LEU A 336 -11.70 -17.09 -14.58
N ASP A 337 -11.70 -17.58 -15.82
CA ASP A 337 -12.95 -17.89 -16.56
C ASP A 337 -13.74 -19.00 -15.88
N PHE A 338 -13.04 -20.03 -15.38
CA PHE A 338 -13.66 -21.12 -14.62
C PHE A 338 -14.30 -20.63 -13.31
N ALA A 339 -13.61 -19.74 -12.58
CA ALA A 339 -14.12 -19.18 -11.33
C ALA A 339 -15.21 -18.11 -11.53
N PHE A 340 -15.14 -17.35 -12.62
CA PHE A 340 -16.01 -16.23 -12.95
C PHE A 340 -16.55 -16.36 -14.39
N PRO A 341 -17.51 -17.26 -14.64
CA PRO A 341 -18.10 -17.42 -15.97
C PRO A 341 -18.88 -16.17 -16.38
N ALA A 342 -18.85 -15.83 -17.67
CA ALA A 342 -19.61 -14.72 -18.22
C ALA A 342 -21.13 -14.96 -18.06
N ALA A 343 -21.88 -13.92 -17.72
CA ALA A 343 -23.33 -14.01 -17.49
C ALA A 343 -24.14 -14.36 -18.77
N ASP A 344 -23.57 -14.10 -19.96
CA ASP A 344 -24.28 -14.15 -21.24
C ASP A 344 -24.10 -15.47 -22.01
N GLY A 345 -23.55 -16.51 -21.38
CA GLY A 345 -23.48 -17.83 -21.99
C GLY A 345 -24.80 -18.57 -21.83
N ASP A 346 -25.48 -18.87 -22.94
CA ASP A 346 -26.64 -19.76 -23.13
C ASP A 346 -26.41 -21.23 -22.68
N ALA A 347 -25.59 -21.43 -21.64
CA ALA A 347 -25.39 -22.70 -20.97
C ALA A 347 -26.54 -22.90 -19.98
N ALA A 348 -27.52 -23.70 -20.42
CA ALA A 348 -28.61 -24.25 -19.64
C ALA A 348 -28.29 -24.36 -18.14
N SER A 349 -29.06 -23.57 -17.39
CA SER A 349 -29.31 -23.66 -15.95
C SER A 349 -29.11 -25.08 -15.39
N THR A 350 -27.95 -25.31 -14.79
CA THR A 350 -27.72 -26.33 -13.75
C THR A 350 -27.28 -25.69 -12.43
N ALA A 351 -27.43 -24.37 -12.28
CA ALA A 351 -27.24 -23.66 -11.02
C ALA A 351 -28.53 -23.67 -10.18
N GLY A 352 -29.08 -24.86 -9.94
CA GLY A 352 -30.06 -25.08 -8.89
C GLY A 352 -29.33 -25.49 -7.61
N GLY A 353 -29.05 -24.54 -6.73
CA GLY A 353 -29.01 -24.68 -5.26
C GLY A 353 -28.35 -25.89 -4.60
N SER A 354 -27.50 -26.66 -5.27
CA SER A 354 -26.81 -27.80 -4.68
C SER A 354 -25.41 -27.36 -4.30
N GLU A 355 -25.18 -27.26 -2.99
CA GLU A 355 -23.85 -27.49 -2.44
C GLU A 355 -23.39 -28.86 -2.95
N THR A 356 -22.62 -28.85 -4.03
CA THR A 356 -22.06 -30.07 -4.61
C THR A 356 -21.14 -30.69 -3.58
N SER A 357 -21.65 -31.74 -2.92
CA SER A 357 -20.84 -32.79 -2.34
C SER A 357 -19.90 -33.29 -3.43
N PHE A 358 -18.61 -32.99 -3.29
CA PHE A 358 -17.57 -33.58 -4.13
C PHE A 358 -17.44 -35.06 -3.74
N GLN A 359 -18.14 -35.95 -4.43
CA GLN A 359 -17.79 -37.37 -4.38
C GLN A 359 -16.58 -37.59 -5.30
N LEU A 360 -15.41 -37.71 -4.69
CA LEU A 360 -14.21 -38.24 -5.35
C LEU A 360 -14.46 -39.72 -5.64
N THR A 361 -14.82 -40.06 -6.87
CA THR A 361 -14.78 -41.44 -7.36
C THR A 361 -13.32 -41.81 -7.59
N PHE A 362 -12.75 -42.58 -6.67
CA PHE A 362 -11.48 -43.24 -6.88
C PHE A 362 -11.69 -44.43 -7.84
N PRO A 363 -10.77 -44.66 -8.80
CA PRO A 363 -10.82 -45.86 -9.63
C PRO A 363 -10.63 -47.10 -8.75
N GLU A 364 -11.55 -48.06 -8.85
CA GLU A 364 -11.44 -49.37 -8.21
C GLU A 364 -10.13 -50.03 -8.65
N GLU A 365 -9.26 -50.25 -7.67
CA GLU A 365 -8.03 -51.01 -7.83
C GLU A 365 -8.42 -52.45 -8.18
N ARG A 366 -8.21 -52.83 -9.46
CA ARG A 366 -8.38 -54.22 -9.89
C ARG A 366 -7.31 -55.05 -9.18
N ALA A 367 -7.73 -55.77 -8.15
CA ALA A 367 -6.94 -56.83 -7.55
C ALA A 367 -6.56 -57.85 -8.63
N ALA A 368 -5.26 -58.10 -8.74
CA ALA A 368 -4.68 -59.23 -9.46
C ALA A 368 -4.32 -60.32 -8.45
#